data_AF-A0A1I0A0V6-F1
#
_entry.id   AF-A0A1I0A0V6-F1
#
_cell.length_a   1.000
_cell.length_b   1.000
_cell.length_c   1.000
_cell.angle_alpha   90.00
_cell.angle_beta   90.00
_cell.angle_gamma   90.00
#
_symmetry.space_group_name_H-M   'P 1'
#
loop_
_entity.id
_entity.type
_entity.pdbx_description
1 polymer ?
#
loop_
_entity_poly.entity_id
_entity_poly.type
_entity_poly.pdbx_seq_one_letter_code
_entity_poly.pdbx_strand_id
1 'polypeptide(L)'
;MSQITWGLLAPEKVSSIRRNRSLELNGVIRYYNERAVPGTASVWYGKQLLLAVLGIAVAVKVREGRKKVQNIPVANAIEALAFKVTMLKNKGAVDKRVKGLTKLLLRPFTDFSYKNISKTGFYLVQPMRMSTAQALIPLGLASSSNSRFNSFTLTDLGNELIKKSGAKDLIEILANWVSGDPKLNFSGRVPSNLSCLNVNEPLPKDALKLLREVLVKSSLEGYKEDSIRRRNALCWMETLHQNEEPIDFNSTQPENLSSEHWADIKIGAHFNHVKFLALQVLNQIEGTIADKTSTGITVESLAKNDSIIDAIKLLSDLATNFLNYNNTHPDALKFCRECSLNKNVDGIKSVITNLVSRDMSTLIIQGNSIRPGEAFENRSIDISIKDDSPLGQFPPHISYRISNLYLLNMDLQNQLSNHLAEELLS
;
A
#
# COMPACT_ATOMS: atom_id res chain seq x y z
N MET A 1 16.85 10.98 -60.68
CA MET A 1 15.60 10.65 -59.97
C MET A 1 15.97 9.97 -58.66
N SER A 2 15.87 10.67 -57.53
CA SER A 2 16.15 10.11 -56.20
C SER A 2 14.92 9.36 -55.68
N GLN A 3 15.05 8.05 -55.47
CA GLN A 3 14.04 7.26 -54.77
C GLN A 3 13.98 7.70 -53.30
N ILE A 4 12.81 8.14 -52.86
CA ILE A 4 12.50 8.38 -51.46
C ILE A 4 12.08 7.05 -50.84
N THR A 5 12.96 6.47 -50.03
CA THR A 5 12.66 5.28 -49.23
C THR A 5 11.92 5.74 -47.98
N TRP A 6 10.60 5.54 -47.93
CA TRP A 6 9.83 5.69 -46.69
C TRP A 6 10.19 4.55 -45.75
N GLY A 7 11.02 4.81 -44.77
CA GLY A 7 11.26 3.90 -43.65
C GLY A 7 9.99 3.83 -42.78
N LEU A 8 9.40 2.64 -42.68
CA LEU A 8 8.37 2.35 -41.68
C LEU A 8 9.02 2.52 -40.29
N LEU A 9 8.62 3.57 -39.57
CA LEU A 9 8.88 3.68 -38.14
C LEU A 9 8.22 2.46 -37.48
N ALA A 10 9.03 1.66 -36.77
CA ALA A 10 8.51 0.58 -35.94
C ALA A 10 7.45 1.17 -34.98
N PRO A 11 6.36 0.45 -34.67
CA PRO A 11 5.35 0.95 -33.75
C PRO A 11 6.03 1.26 -32.42
N GLU A 12 6.14 2.55 -32.11
CA GLU A 12 6.54 3.00 -30.80
C GLU A 12 5.52 2.40 -29.83
N LYS A 13 5.96 1.48 -28.97
CA LYS A 13 5.11 0.97 -27.89
C LYS A 13 4.84 2.16 -26.99
N VAL A 14 3.74 2.88 -27.25
CA VAL A 14 3.19 3.85 -26.31
C VAL A 14 3.06 3.10 -24.99
N SER A 15 3.91 3.44 -24.03
CA SER A 15 3.84 2.84 -22.71
C SER A 15 2.43 3.11 -22.20
N SER A 16 1.68 2.07 -21.85
CA SER A 16 0.39 2.23 -21.17
C SER A 16 0.61 3.11 -19.94
N ILE A 17 0.16 4.37 -20.01
CA ILE A 17 0.24 5.30 -18.91
C ILE A 17 -0.76 4.83 -17.88
N ARG A 18 -0.26 4.49 -16.69
CA ARG A 18 -1.13 4.10 -15.60
C ARG A 18 -1.93 5.31 -15.14
N ARG A 19 -3.25 5.19 -15.19
CA ARG A 19 -4.19 6.08 -14.50
C ARG A 19 -3.83 6.16 -13.01
N ASN A 20 -3.37 7.33 -12.56
CA ASN A 20 -3.02 7.59 -11.16
C ASN A 20 -3.48 8.99 -10.75
N ARG A 21 -4.73 9.10 -10.27
CA ARG A 21 -5.30 10.36 -9.77
C ARG A 21 -4.88 10.61 -8.31
N SER A 22 -3.64 11.05 -8.13
CA SER A 22 -3.13 11.39 -6.79
C SER A 22 -3.60 12.76 -6.28
N LEU A 23 -4.03 13.65 -7.19
CA LEU A 23 -4.37 15.05 -6.93
C LEU A 23 -3.24 15.86 -6.26
N GLU A 24 -2.01 15.35 -6.35
CA GLU A 24 -0.84 15.85 -5.61
C GLU A 24 -0.96 15.72 -4.08
N LEU A 25 -1.87 14.88 -3.59
CA LEU A 25 -2.18 14.73 -2.15
C LEU A 25 -1.42 13.58 -1.47
N ASN A 26 -0.50 12.90 -2.16
CA ASN A 26 0.20 11.74 -1.60
C ASN A 26 0.97 12.08 -0.29
N GLY A 27 1.53 13.28 -0.19
CA GLY A 27 2.20 13.76 1.02
C GLY A 27 1.23 13.90 2.20
N VAL A 28 0.07 14.53 1.95
CA VAL A 28 -0.99 14.73 2.94
C VAL A 28 -1.57 13.39 3.44
N ILE A 29 -1.84 12.48 2.51
CA ILE A 29 -2.34 11.13 2.84
C ILE A 29 -1.32 10.37 3.68
N ARG A 30 -0.03 10.44 3.31
CA ARG A 30 1.04 9.85 4.11
C ARG A 30 1.10 10.44 5.51
N TYR A 31 0.97 11.76 5.64
CA TYR A 31 0.97 12.45 6.93
C TYR A 31 -0.12 11.90 7.87
N TYR A 32 -1.37 11.84 7.43
CA TYR A 32 -2.45 11.30 8.27
C TYR A 32 -2.32 9.81 8.56
N ASN A 33 -1.81 9.03 7.59
CA ASN A 33 -1.52 7.61 7.83
C ASN A 33 -0.43 7.42 8.91
N GLU A 34 0.62 8.24 8.91
CA GLU A 34 1.62 8.19 9.99
C GLU A 34 1.04 8.59 11.35
N ARG A 35 0.12 9.57 11.41
CA ARG A 35 -0.52 9.93 12.70
C ARG A 35 -1.49 8.87 13.20
N ALA A 36 -2.13 8.11 12.29
CA ALA A 36 -3.04 7.03 12.64
C ALA A 36 -2.29 5.82 13.24
N VAL A 37 -1.33 5.26 12.50
CA VAL A 37 -0.45 4.19 13.00
C VAL A 37 0.99 4.46 12.53
N PRO A 38 1.84 5.02 13.40
CA PRO A 38 3.15 5.52 12.99
C PRO A 38 4.13 4.38 12.75
N GLY A 39 4.94 4.50 11.69
CA GLY A 39 6.10 3.64 11.45
C GLY A 39 5.79 2.19 11.05
N THR A 40 4.53 1.85 10.76
CA THR A 40 4.13 0.49 10.33
C THR A 40 3.98 0.34 8.81
N ALA A 41 4.03 1.45 8.06
CA ALA A 41 3.84 1.47 6.61
C ALA A 41 2.54 0.73 6.19
N SER A 42 2.61 -0.31 5.37
CA SER A 42 1.44 -1.17 5.10
C SER A 42 1.67 -2.62 5.57
N VAL A 43 2.36 -2.77 6.71
CA VAL A 43 2.53 -4.07 7.36
C VAL A 43 1.22 -4.48 8.00
N TRP A 44 0.71 -5.66 7.63
CA TRP A 44 -0.53 -6.22 8.16
C TRP A 44 -0.38 -7.66 8.66
N TYR A 45 0.79 -8.28 8.52
CA TYR A 45 1.13 -9.55 9.17
C TYR A 45 2.66 -9.72 9.27
N GLY A 46 3.13 -10.50 10.24
CA GLY A 46 4.52 -10.56 10.66
C GLY A 46 5.48 -11.13 9.62
N LYS A 47 5.03 -12.06 8.77
CA LYS A 47 5.91 -12.66 7.73
C LYS A 47 6.46 -11.62 6.75
N GLN A 48 5.72 -10.54 6.53
CA GLN A 48 6.15 -9.44 5.67
C GLN A 48 7.46 -8.80 6.14
N LEU A 49 7.59 -8.64 7.46
CA LEU A 49 8.81 -8.13 8.09
C LEU A 49 9.92 -9.17 8.00
N LEU A 50 9.62 -10.44 8.31
CA LEU A 50 10.58 -11.54 8.22
C LEU A 50 11.22 -11.64 6.82
N LEU A 51 10.41 -11.69 5.77
CA LEU A 51 10.92 -11.84 4.39
C LEU A 51 11.82 -10.66 3.99
N ALA A 52 11.46 -9.45 4.42
CA ALA A 52 12.26 -8.26 4.16
C ALA A 52 13.63 -8.29 4.87
N VAL A 53 13.66 -8.63 6.17
CA VAL A 53 14.92 -8.74 6.93
C VAL A 53 15.78 -9.91 6.44
N LEU A 54 15.16 -11.04 6.07
CA LEU A 54 15.85 -12.18 5.49
C LEU A 54 16.53 -11.82 4.17
N GLY A 55 15.85 -11.03 3.33
CA GLY A 55 16.42 -10.50 2.09
C GLY A 55 17.66 -9.63 2.31
N ILE A 56 17.67 -8.81 3.36
CA ILE A 56 18.84 -8.01 3.75
C ILE A 56 19.97 -8.92 4.25
N ALA A 57 19.67 -9.87 5.16
CA ALA A 57 20.66 -10.80 5.72
C ALA A 57 21.36 -11.61 4.62
N VAL A 58 20.60 -12.21 3.71
CA VAL A 58 21.14 -13.00 2.61
C VAL A 58 21.98 -12.14 1.67
N ALA A 59 21.55 -10.91 1.36
CA ALA A 59 22.32 -10.02 0.52
C ALA A 59 23.66 -9.62 1.17
N VAL A 60 23.67 -9.37 2.49
CA VAL A 60 24.91 -9.15 3.26
C VAL A 60 25.81 -10.38 3.17
N LYS A 61 25.27 -11.57 3.45
CA LYS A 61 26.03 -12.82 3.43
C LYS A 61 26.71 -13.10 2.08
N VAL A 62 26.00 -12.85 0.98
CA VAL A 62 26.54 -13.02 -0.38
C VAL A 62 27.65 -12.01 -0.68
N ARG A 63 27.53 -10.78 -0.15
CA ARG A 63 28.58 -9.76 -0.31
C ARG A 63 29.86 -10.10 0.47
N GLU A 64 29.77 -10.81 1.60
CA GLU A 64 30.95 -11.35 2.31
C GLU A 64 31.78 -12.27 1.39
N GLY A 65 31.10 -13.04 0.54
CA GLY A 65 31.71 -13.85 -0.52
C GLY A 65 32.23 -13.07 -1.73
N ARG A 66 32.41 -11.74 -1.61
CA ARG A 66 32.89 -10.80 -2.66
C ARG A 66 32.01 -10.72 -3.92
N LYS A 67 30.75 -11.17 -3.86
CA LYS A 67 29.80 -11.02 -4.98
C LYS A 67 29.07 -9.69 -4.90
N LYS A 68 28.83 -9.09 -6.06
CA LYS A 68 28.06 -7.83 -6.18
C LYS A 68 26.56 -8.15 -6.24
N VAL A 69 25.87 -8.02 -5.12
CA VAL A 69 24.41 -8.12 -5.03
C VAL A 69 23.80 -6.97 -4.24
N GLN A 70 22.58 -6.60 -4.59
CA GLN A 70 21.80 -5.56 -3.94
C GLN A 70 20.67 -6.17 -3.10
N ASN A 71 20.20 -5.47 -2.08
CA ASN A 71 19.15 -5.97 -1.19
C ASN A 71 17.82 -6.17 -1.96
N ILE A 72 17.46 -5.26 -2.87
CA ILE A 72 16.17 -5.32 -3.59
C ILE A 72 16.02 -6.62 -4.41
N PRO A 73 16.93 -6.97 -5.35
CA PRO A 73 16.77 -8.19 -6.14
C PRO A 73 16.77 -9.47 -5.29
N VAL A 74 17.54 -9.50 -4.20
CA VAL A 74 17.58 -10.64 -3.27
C VAL A 74 16.26 -10.79 -2.51
N ALA A 75 15.75 -9.70 -1.92
CA ALA A 75 14.48 -9.72 -1.20
C ALA A 75 13.30 -10.11 -2.10
N ASN A 76 13.23 -9.54 -3.31
CA ASN A 76 12.19 -9.89 -4.29
C ASN A 76 12.26 -11.39 -4.67
N ALA A 77 13.45 -11.95 -4.83
CA ALA A 77 13.61 -13.35 -5.19
C ALA A 77 13.19 -14.30 -4.06
N ILE A 78 13.51 -13.95 -2.81
CA ILE A 78 13.09 -14.70 -1.61
C ILE A 78 11.57 -14.61 -1.42
N GLU A 79 10.96 -13.45 -1.65
CA GLU A 79 9.50 -13.29 -1.58
C GLU A 79 8.78 -14.16 -2.64
N ALA A 80 9.28 -14.17 -3.88
CA ALA A 80 8.76 -15.07 -4.92
C ALA A 80 8.85 -16.54 -4.51
N LEU A 81 9.96 -16.93 -3.88
CA LEU A 81 10.20 -18.27 -3.36
C LEU A 81 9.18 -18.62 -2.26
N ALA A 82 8.97 -17.69 -1.32
CA ALA A 82 8.00 -17.83 -0.23
C ALA A 82 6.57 -18.04 -0.75
N PHE A 83 6.15 -17.27 -1.75
CA PHE A 83 4.83 -17.46 -2.38
C PHE A 83 4.72 -18.80 -3.09
N LYS A 84 5.79 -19.24 -3.77
CA LYS A 84 5.77 -20.55 -4.42
C LYS A 84 5.69 -21.69 -3.40
N VAL A 85 6.45 -21.60 -2.31
CA VAL A 85 6.36 -22.55 -1.17
C VAL A 85 4.94 -22.61 -0.63
N THR A 86 4.32 -21.45 -0.45
CA THR A 86 2.94 -21.33 0.04
C THR A 86 1.94 -21.97 -0.92
N MET A 87 2.05 -21.67 -2.22
CA MET A 87 1.19 -22.28 -3.25
C MET A 87 1.27 -23.79 -3.28
N LEU A 88 2.47 -24.36 -3.16
CA LEU A 88 2.68 -25.82 -3.16
C LEU A 88 2.04 -26.47 -1.93
N LYS A 89 2.17 -25.84 -0.75
CA LYS A 89 1.54 -26.33 0.48
C LYS A 89 0.02 -26.20 0.46
N ASN A 90 -0.51 -25.11 -0.11
CA ASN A 90 -1.94 -24.83 -0.18
C ASN A 90 -2.66 -25.47 -1.39
N LYS A 91 -1.95 -26.28 -2.20
CA LYS A 91 -2.49 -26.87 -3.44
C LYS A 91 -3.15 -25.83 -4.37
N GLY A 92 -2.63 -24.60 -4.38
CA GLY A 92 -3.14 -23.51 -5.22
C GLY A 92 -4.38 -22.79 -4.71
N ALA A 93 -4.85 -23.03 -3.47
CA ALA A 93 -5.91 -22.24 -2.87
C ALA A 93 -5.54 -20.73 -2.82
N VAL A 94 -6.52 -19.88 -3.11
CA VAL A 94 -6.38 -18.42 -3.07
C VAL A 94 -6.27 -17.96 -1.62
N ASP A 95 -5.31 -17.09 -1.34
CA ASP A 95 -5.11 -16.47 -0.03
C ASP A 95 -4.68 -15.01 -0.23
N LYS A 96 -5.25 -14.07 0.54
CA LYS A 96 -4.94 -12.63 0.46
C LYS A 96 -3.44 -12.33 0.70
N ARG A 97 -2.73 -13.20 1.43
CA ARG A 97 -1.27 -13.12 1.64
C ARG A 97 -0.47 -13.47 0.39
N VAL A 98 -1.00 -14.28 -0.53
CA VAL A 98 -0.27 -14.69 -1.74
C VAL A 98 -0.61 -13.78 -2.90
N LYS A 99 0.29 -12.84 -3.19
CA LYS A 99 0.13 -11.94 -4.35
C LYS A 99 0.71 -12.56 -5.63
N GLY A 100 0.13 -12.24 -6.78
CA GLY A 100 0.68 -12.66 -8.09
C GLY A 100 0.45 -14.12 -8.45
N LEU A 101 -0.55 -14.74 -7.82
CA LEU A 101 -0.90 -16.15 -7.98
C LEU A 101 -1.02 -16.57 -9.46
N THR A 102 -1.75 -15.79 -10.27
CA THR A 102 -1.96 -16.08 -11.70
C THR A 102 -0.64 -16.22 -12.46
N LYS A 103 0.31 -15.31 -12.26
CA LYS A 103 1.63 -15.39 -12.92
C LYS A 103 2.44 -16.58 -12.45
N LEU A 104 2.35 -16.93 -11.16
CA LEU A 104 3.08 -18.05 -10.58
C LEU A 104 2.50 -19.42 -10.97
N LEU A 105 1.19 -19.49 -11.25
CA LEU A 105 0.51 -20.68 -11.77
C LEU A 105 0.90 -20.98 -13.22
N LEU A 106 1.09 -19.95 -14.04
CA LEU A 106 1.44 -20.09 -15.46
C LEU A 106 2.90 -20.50 -15.71
N ARG A 107 3.75 -20.61 -14.66
CA ARG A 107 5.17 -20.94 -14.82
C ARG A 107 5.49 -22.38 -14.38
N PRO A 108 6.13 -23.19 -15.25
CA PRO A 108 6.58 -24.53 -14.90
C PRO A 108 7.68 -24.49 -13.84
N PHE A 109 7.78 -25.56 -13.07
CA PHE A 109 8.68 -25.68 -11.90
C PHE A 109 10.16 -25.91 -12.27
N THR A 110 10.55 -25.70 -13.52
CA THR A 110 11.83 -26.22 -14.03
C THR A 110 13.02 -25.28 -13.80
N ASP A 111 12.81 -23.97 -13.63
CA ASP A 111 13.90 -23.01 -13.41
C ASP A 111 13.54 -21.94 -12.35
N PHE A 112 13.74 -22.31 -11.09
CA PHE A 112 13.71 -21.41 -9.93
C PHE A 112 15.13 -20.94 -9.53
N SER A 113 16.06 -20.87 -10.48
CA SER A 113 17.38 -20.27 -10.22
C SER A 113 17.25 -18.80 -9.85
N TYR A 114 18.16 -18.29 -9.01
CA TYR A 114 18.18 -16.88 -8.63
C TYR A 114 18.21 -15.94 -9.85
N LYS A 115 18.98 -16.31 -10.89
CA LYS A 115 19.06 -15.56 -12.16
C LYS A 115 17.70 -15.39 -12.84
N ASN A 116 16.83 -16.39 -12.73
CA ASN A 116 15.52 -16.32 -13.35
C ASN A 116 14.51 -15.53 -12.50
N ILE A 117 14.46 -15.79 -11.19
CA ILE A 117 13.47 -15.19 -10.29
C ILE A 117 13.76 -13.72 -9.99
N SER A 118 15.04 -13.32 -9.96
CA SER A 118 15.43 -11.94 -9.68
C SER A 118 15.07 -10.94 -10.79
N LYS A 119 14.61 -11.41 -11.96
CA LYS A 119 14.19 -10.55 -13.07
C LYS A 119 12.99 -9.68 -12.68
N THR A 120 13.01 -8.43 -13.13
CA THR A 120 11.90 -7.49 -12.94
C THR A 120 10.59 -8.07 -13.46
N GLY A 121 9.54 -8.03 -12.64
CA GLY A 121 8.21 -8.47 -13.03
C GLY A 121 8.00 -9.99 -13.09
N PHE A 122 8.93 -10.79 -12.55
CA PHE A 122 8.88 -12.26 -12.57
C PHE A 122 7.54 -12.82 -12.08
N TYR A 123 7.12 -12.43 -10.87
CA TYR A 123 5.84 -12.84 -10.26
C TYR A 123 4.93 -11.65 -9.98
N LEU A 124 5.48 -10.46 -9.68
CA LEU A 124 4.73 -9.23 -9.46
C LEU A 124 5.50 -7.99 -9.92
N VAL A 125 4.75 -6.95 -10.28
CA VAL A 125 5.29 -5.61 -10.53
C VAL A 125 5.61 -4.89 -9.21
N GLN A 126 4.87 -5.21 -8.14
CA GLN A 126 5.04 -4.60 -6.83
C GLN A 126 5.19 -5.67 -5.72
N PRO A 127 6.43 -6.03 -5.35
CA PRO A 127 6.72 -6.94 -4.23
C PRO A 127 6.25 -6.37 -2.88
N MET A 128 5.96 -7.23 -1.91
CA MET A 128 5.67 -6.85 -0.52
C MET A 128 6.76 -5.98 0.09
N ARG A 129 8.02 -6.16 -0.31
CA ARG A 129 9.11 -5.26 0.09
C ARG A 129 8.76 -3.78 -0.13
N MET A 130 7.94 -3.43 -1.12
CA MET A 130 7.56 -2.05 -1.37
C MET A 130 6.64 -1.48 -0.30
N SER A 131 5.81 -2.33 0.31
CA SER A 131 4.87 -1.95 1.38
C SER A 131 5.48 -2.04 2.78
N THR A 132 6.62 -2.72 2.94
CA THR A 132 7.19 -3.06 4.25
C THR A 132 8.51 -2.34 4.54
N ALA A 133 9.25 -1.93 3.52
CA ALA A 133 10.57 -1.32 3.68
C ALA A 133 10.57 -0.11 4.63
N GLN A 134 9.55 0.76 4.53
CA GLN A 134 9.46 1.95 5.38
C GLN A 134 9.22 1.63 6.86
N ALA A 135 8.75 0.43 7.19
CA ALA A 135 8.52 0.02 8.57
C ALA A 135 9.79 -0.50 9.26
N LEU A 136 10.79 -0.98 8.51
CA LEU A 136 11.94 -1.66 9.12
C LEU A 136 12.78 -0.76 10.04
N ILE A 137 12.96 0.51 9.67
CA ILE A 137 13.74 1.47 10.47
C ILE A 137 12.95 1.93 11.69
N PRO A 138 11.70 2.45 11.59
CA PRO A 138 10.92 2.85 12.77
C PRO A 138 10.66 1.73 13.78
N LEU A 139 10.64 0.47 13.32
CA LEU A 139 10.53 -0.72 14.16
C LEU A 139 11.89 -1.22 14.67
N GLY A 140 13.01 -0.56 14.35
CA GLY A 140 14.33 -0.93 14.82
C GLY A 140 14.86 -2.26 14.30
N LEU A 141 14.27 -2.83 13.24
CA LEU A 141 14.71 -4.07 12.60
C LEU A 141 15.86 -3.85 11.61
N ALA A 142 15.99 -2.63 11.10
CA ALA A 142 17.07 -2.21 10.22
C ALA A 142 17.55 -0.80 10.58
N SER A 143 18.78 -0.51 10.20
CA SER A 143 19.39 0.82 10.21
C SER A 143 19.86 1.18 8.81
N SER A 144 20.05 2.47 8.54
CA SER A 144 20.54 2.92 7.24
C SER A 144 21.11 4.33 7.33
N SER A 145 22.11 4.62 6.50
CA SER A 145 22.63 5.98 6.30
C SER A 145 21.73 6.86 5.41
N ASN A 146 20.76 6.26 4.70
CA ASN A 146 19.77 6.99 3.89
C ASN A 146 18.43 6.22 3.80
N SER A 147 17.43 6.79 3.15
CA SER A 147 16.07 6.21 3.11
C SER A 147 15.88 5.07 2.09
N ARG A 148 16.92 4.63 1.37
CA ARG A 148 16.80 3.61 0.31
C ARG A 148 17.04 2.21 0.86
N PHE A 149 16.18 1.26 0.51
CA PHE A 149 16.27 -0.14 0.97
C PHE A 149 17.62 -0.83 0.67
N ASN A 150 18.31 -0.45 -0.41
CA ASN A 150 19.61 -1.03 -0.77
C ASN A 150 20.75 -0.65 0.19
N SER A 151 20.60 0.40 1.00
CA SER A 151 21.58 0.77 2.03
C SER A 151 21.23 0.25 3.42
N PHE A 152 20.13 -0.51 3.54
CA PHE A 152 19.72 -1.03 4.84
C PHE A 152 20.69 -2.11 5.33
N THR A 153 20.98 -2.05 6.63
CA THR A 153 21.72 -3.02 7.41
C THR A 153 20.84 -3.53 8.54
N LEU A 154 20.99 -4.80 8.93
CA LEU A 154 20.22 -5.34 10.05
C LEU A 154 20.76 -4.83 11.38
N THR A 155 19.86 -4.57 12.31
CA THR A 155 20.16 -4.38 13.72
C THR A 155 20.21 -5.74 14.43
N ASP A 156 20.60 -5.75 15.70
CA ASP A 156 20.53 -6.95 16.55
C ASP A 156 19.10 -7.50 16.63
N LEU A 157 18.12 -6.60 16.71
CA LEU A 157 16.70 -6.95 16.74
C LEU A 157 16.23 -7.63 15.43
N GLY A 158 16.71 -7.13 14.28
CA GLY A 158 16.47 -7.76 12.99
C GLY A 158 17.07 -9.17 12.89
N ASN A 159 18.29 -9.35 13.41
CA ASN A 159 18.93 -10.67 13.49
C ASN A 159 18.20 -11.61 14.46
N GLU A 160 17.72 -11.09 15.59
CA GLU A 160 16.96 -11.85 16.57
C GLU A 160 15.62 -12.33 16.01
N LEU A 161 14.93 -11.51 15.20
CA LEU A 161 13.72 -11.92 14.50
C LEU A 161 13.98 -13.11 13.57
N ILE A 162 15.05 -13.06 12.78
CA ILE A 162 15.43 -14.18 11.89
C ILE A 162 15.71 -15.44 12.73
N LYS A 163 16.44 -15.31 13.83
CA LYS A 163 16.74 -16.43 14.73
C LYS A 163 15.46 -17.05 15.31
N LYS A 164 14.58 -16.25 15.91
CA LYS A 164 13.33 -16.74 16.53
C LYS A 164 12.31 -17.27 15.51
N SER A 165 12.40 -16.84 14.25
CA SER A 165 11.54 -17.35 13.19
C SER A 165 11.91 -18.75 12.67
N GLY A 166 13.08 -19.27 13.07
CA GLY A 166 13.63 -20.51 12.52
C GLY A 166 14.27 -20.36 11.14
N ALA A 167 14.50 -19.14 10.67
CA ALA A 167 15.10 -18.85 9.36
C ALA A 167 16.63 -18.58 9.42
N LYS A 168 17.29 -18.81 10.57
CA LYS A 168 18.74 -18.61 10.69
C LYS A 168 19.53 -19.51 9.72
N ASP A 169 19.21 -20.80 9.72
CA ASP A 169 19.94 -21.78 8.90
C ASP A 169 19.60 -21.64 7.40
N LEU A 170 18.50 -20.95 7.09
CA LEU A 170 18.15 -20.59 5.72
C LEU A 170 19.10 -19.56 5.11
N ILE A 171 19.77 -18.71 5.91
CA ILE A 171 20.62 -17.65 5.37
C ILE A 171 21.70 -18.25 4.46
N GLU A 172 22.38 -19.29 4.93
CA GLU A 172 23.46 -19.94 4.19
C GLU A 172 22.94 -20.64 2.93
N ILE A 173 21.81 -21.34 3.05
CA ILE A 173 21.16 -22.04 1.93
C ILE A 173 20.76 -21.06 0.83
N LEU A 174 20.12 -19.95 1.22
CA LEU A 174 19.69 -18.91 0.29
C LEU A 174 20.88 -18.11 -0.27
N ALA A 175 21.95 -17.90 0.51
CA ALA A 175 23.16 -17.24 0.02
C ALA A 175 23.88 -18.07 -1.05
N ASN A 176 23.94 -19.40 -0.86
CA ASN A 176 24.45 -20.33 -1.87
C ASN A 176 23.58 -20.33 -3.13
N TRP A 177 22.25 -20.34 -2.97
CA TRP A 177 21.32 -20.24 -4.10
C TRP A 177 21.45 -18.92 -4.88
N VAL A 178 21.52 -17.78 -4.19
CA VAL A 178 21.74 -16.45 -4.79
C VAL A 178 23.11 -16.40 -5.50
N SER A 179 24.09 -17.11 -4.94
CA SER A 179 25.42 -17.27 -5.51
C SER A 179 25.46 -18.15 -6.77
N GLY A 180 24.36 -18.80 -7.15
CA GLY A 180 24.28 -19.65 -8.34
C GLY A 180 24.46 -21.14 -8.07
N ASP A 181 24.47 -21.59 -6.81
CA ASP A 181 24.36 -23.03 -6.50
C ASP A 181 22.93 -23.51 -6.84
N PRO A 182 22.76 -24.46 -7.78
CA PRO A 182 21.46 -24.90 -8.26
C PRO A 182 20.69 -25.80 -7.28
N LYS A 183 21.22 -26.07 -6.07
CA LYS A 183 20.66 -27.04 -5.11
C LYS A 183 19.24 -26.80 -4.59
N LEU A 184 18.58 -25.69 -4.90
CA LEU A 184 17.13 -25.57 -4.66
C LEU A 184 16.34 -26.30 -5.74
N ASN A 185 16.42 -27.63 -5.74
CA ASN A 185 15.56 -28.48 -6.54
C ASN A 185 14.28 -28.77 -5.75
N PHE A 186 13.12 -28.39 -6.29
CA PHE A 186 11.86 -28.86 -5.75
C PHE A 186 11.30 -29.90 -6.71
N SER A 187 11.45 -31.16 -6.34
CA SER A 187 10.89 -32.32 -7.03
C SER A 187 9.37 -32.44 -6.78
N GLY A 188 8.63 -31.34 -6.96
CA GLY A 188 7.19 -31.26 -6.72
C GLY A 188 6.77 -31.20 -5.25
N ARG A 189 7.71 -31.17 -4.30
CA ARG A 189 7.45 -31.00 -2.86
C ARG A 189 8.30 -29.88 -2.28
N VAL A 190 7.78 -29.16 -1.30
CA VAL A 190 8.52 -28.14 -0.56
C VAL A 190 9.57 -28.84 0.32
N PRO A 191 10.87 -28.54 0.14
CA PRO A 191 11.92 -29.00 1.05
C PRO A 191 11.64 -28.54 2.50
N SER A 192 11.85 -29.41 3.48
CA SER A 192 11.54 -29.13 4.89
C SER A 192 12.26 -27.89 5.41
N ASN A 193 13.51 -27.66 4.97
CA ASN A 193 14.30 -26.48 5.29
C ASN A 193 13.70 -25.16 4.76
N LEU A 194 12.84 -25.19 3.73
CA LEU A 194 12.16 -24.00 3.20
C LEU A 194 10.75 -23.78 3.79
N SER A 195 10.27 -24.70 4.63
CA SER A 195 8.91 -24.67 5.17
C SER A 195 8.59 -23.38 5.91
N CYS A 196 9.56 -22.80 6.62
CA CYS A 196 9.37 -21.55 7.35
C CYS A 196 9.24 -20.32 6.44
N LEU A 197 9.38 -20.45 5.10
CA LEU A 197 9.02 -19.40 4.15
C LEU A 197 7.52 -19.38 3.82
N ASN A 198 6.75 -20.39 4.21
CA ASN A 198 5.30 -20.42 3.97
C ASN A 198 4.65 -19.18 4.62
N VAL A 199 4.03 -18.33 3.81
CA VAL A 199 3.40 -17.07 4.28
C VAL A 199 2.06 -17.31 4.95
N ASN A 200 1.47 -18.49 4.75
CA ASN A 200 0.24 -18.90 5.42
C ASN A 200 0.47 -19.49 6.81
N GLU A 201 1.69 -19.96 7.07
CA GLU A 201 2.05 -20.47 8.39
C GLU A 201 2.41 -19.30 9.30
N PRO A 202 1.84 -19.27 10.51
CA PRO A 202 2.18 -18.26 11.50
C PRO A 202 3.66 -18.33 11.84
N LEU A 203 4.21 -17.20 12.29
CA LEU A 203 5.54 -17.21 12.88
C LEU A 203 5.54 -18.02 14.19
N PRO A 204 6.67 -18.62 14.59
CA PRO A 204 6.80 -19.22 15.91
C PRO A 204 6.45 -18.22 17.03
N LYS A 205 5.90 -18.75 18.14
CA LYS A 205 5.45 -17.93 19.29
C LYS A 205 6.49 -16.92 19.77
N ASP A 206 7.75 -17.31 19.83
CA ASP A 206 8.84 -16.43 20.25
C ASP A 206 9.08 -15.27 19.27
N ALA A 207 8.93 -15.51 17.96
CA ALA A 207 9.02 -14.45 16.96
C ALA A 207 7.81 -13.52 17.01
N LEU A 208 6.59 -14.05 17.23
CA LEU A 208 5.39 -13.23 17.44
C LEU A 208 5.52 -12.35 18.70
N LYS A 209 6.05 -12.90 19.79
CA LYS A 209 6.32 -12.14 21.02
C LYS A 209 7.32 -11.01 20.76
N LEU A 210 8.42 -11.29 20.05
CA LEU A 210 9.38 -10.27 19.66
C LEU A 210 8.74 -9.17 18.81
N LEU A 211 7.92 -9.53 17.81
CA LEU A 211 7.23 -8.55 16.97
C LEU A 211 6.25 -7.69 17.77
N ARG A 212 5.53 -8.27 18.72
CA ARG A 212 4.66 -7.50 19.64
C ARG A 212 5.49 -6.51 20.45
N GLU A 213 6.62 -6.93 21.00
CA GLU A 213 7.53 -6.06 21.76
C GLU A 213 8.07 -4.92 20.90
N VAL A 214 8.50 -5.22 19.66
CA VAL A 214 8.96 -4.24 18.66
C VAL A 214 7.91 -3.17 18.35
N LEU A 215 6.64 -3.58 18.22
CA LEU A 215 5.55 -2.63 17.93
C LEU A 215 5.30 -1.68 19.10
N VAL A 216 5.30 -2.20 20.33
CA VAL A 216 4.89 -1.45 21.53
C VAL A 216 6.05 -0.78 22.27
N LYS A 217 7.31 -1.10 21.95
CA LYS A 217 8.51 -0.50 22.54
C LYS A 217 9.47 -0.10 21.43
N SER A 218 9.77 1.20 21.33
CA SER A 218 10.90 1.66 20.53
C SER A 218 12.15 1.81 21.40
N SER A 219 13.25 1.20 20.98
CA SER A 219 14.59 1.48 21.50
C SER A 219 15.26 2.67 20.80
N LEU A 220 14.69 3.17 19.69
CA LEU A 220 15.25 4.26 18.90
C LEU A 220 14.78 5.62 19.44
N GLU A 221 15.75 6.52 19.67
CA GLU A 221 15.49 7.93 19.95
C GLU A 221 14.73 8.56 18.78
N GLY A 222 13.72 9.38 19.09
CA GLY A 222 12.81 9.97 18.10
C GLY A 222 11.52 9.17 17.84
N TYR A 223 11.43 7.90 18.25
CA TYR A 223 10.25 7.04 18.01
C TYR A 223 9.52 6.63 19.31
N LYS A 224 9.83 7.28 20.44
CA LYS A 224 9.20 6.95 21.74
C LYS A 224 7.70 7.23 21.71
N GLU A 225 7.29 8.41 21.25
CA GLU A 225 5.88 8.77 21.13
C GLU A 225 5.14 7.85 20.15
N ASP A 226 5.75 7.56 19.00
CA ASP A 226 5.22 6.61 18.03
C ASP A 226 4.95 5.23 18.63
N SER A 227 5.85 4.74 19.50
CA SER A 227 5.64 3.46 20.18
C SER A 227 4.48 3.48 21.17
N ILE A 228 4.20 4.63 21.80
CA ILE A 228 3.03 4.81 22.66
C ILE A 228 1.76 4.79 21.82
N ARG A 229 1.72 5.55 20.72
CA ARG A 229 0.58 5.56 19.78
C ARG A 229 0.31 4.16 19.22
N ARG A 230 1.33 3.43 18.77
CA ARG A 230 1.19 2.04 18.31
C ARG A 230 0.67 1.11 19.41
N ARG A 231 1.19 1.21 20.64
CA ARG A 231 0.74 0.41 21.78
C ARG A 231 -0.72 0.65 22.09
N ASN A 232 -1.11 1.92 22.19
CA ASN A 232 -2.48 2.34 22.48
C ASN A 232 -3.46 1.86 21.41
N ALA A 233 -3.11 2.03 20.13
CA ALA A 233 -3.90 1.52 19.03
C ALA A 233 -3.98 -0.02 19.01
N LEU A 234 -2.89 -0.72 19.35
CA LEU A 234 -2.91 -2.19 19.45
C LEU A 234 -3.82 -2.66 20.59
N CYS A 235 -3.77 -2.02 21.76
CA CYS A 235 -4.70 -2.29 22.86
C CYS A 235 -6.16 -2.04 22.44
N TRP A 236 -6.43 -0.99 21.67
CA TRP A 236 -7.75 -0.78 21.08
C TRP A 236 -8.15 -1.92 20.12
N MET A 237 -7.25 -2.44 19.29
CA MET A 237 -7.56 -3.60 18.44
C MET A 237 -7.89 -4.85 19.26
N GLU A 238 -7.25 -5.03 20.41
CA GLU A 238 -7.51 -6.15 21.34
C GLU A 238 -8.93 -6.07 21.95
N THR A 239 -9.48 -4.87 22.17
CA THR A 239 -10.88 -4.72 22.65
C THR A 239 -11.91 -4.93 21.56
N LEU A 240 -11.60 -4.57 20.30
CA LEU A 240 -12.51 -4.78 19.16
C LEU A 240 -12.72 -6.24 18.83
N HIS A 241 -11.76 -7.12 19.11
CA HIS A 241 -11.94 -8.56 18.89
C HIS A 241 -13.11 -9.14 19.71
N GLN A 242 -13.56 -8.43 20.75
CA GLN A 242 -14.61 -8.87 21.67
C GLN A 242 -15.99 -8.29 21.34
N ASN A 243 -16.08 -7.33 20.41
CA ASN A 243 -17.31 -6.58 20.10
C ASN A 243 -17.58 -6.57 18.59
N GLU A 244 -18.79 -6.94 18.18
CA GLU A 244 -19.19 -7.01 16.76
C GLU A 244 -19.81 -5.72 16.22
N GLU A 245 -19.99 -4.69 17.05
CA GLU A 245 -20.61 -3.44 16.62
C GLU A 245 -19.67 -2.61 15.72
N PRO A 246 -20.16 -2.06 14.60
CA PRO A 246 -19.40 -1.13 13.78
C PRO A 246 -18.96 0.08 14.59
N ILE A 247 -17.70 0.48 14.42
CA ILE A 247 -17.17 1.67 15.05
C ILE A 247 -17.77 2.90 14.39
N ASP A 248 -18.22 3.86 15.21
CA ASP A 248 -18.64 5.20 14.79
C ASP A 248 -17.66 6.25 15.33
N PHE A 249 -17.30 7.24 14.52
CA PHE A 249 -16.52 8.38 15.00
C PHE A 249 -17.33 9.28 15.95
N ASN A 250 -18.66 9.26 15.89
CA ASN A 250 -19.52 10.04 16.77
C ASN A 250 -19.77 9.37 18.12
N SER A 251 -19.36 8.11 18.30
CA SER A 251 -19.42 7.43 19.58
C SER A 251 -18.28 7.86 20.53
N THR A 252 -18.34 7.36 21.76
CA THR A 252 -17.34 7.62 22.79
C THR A 252 -15.94 7.23 22.33
N GLN A 253 -14.96 8.11 22.57
CA GLN A 253 -13.55 7.83 22.29
C GLN A 253 -13.12 6.49 22.93
N PRO A 254 -12.39 5.63 22.20
CA PRO A 254 -11.84 4.40 22.79
C PRO A 254 -10.90 4.70 23.97
N GLU A 255 -11.10 4.01 25.10
CA GLU A 255 -10.36 4.25 26.35
C GLU A 255 -8.84 4.16 26.19
N ASN A 256 -8.36 3.28 25.30
CA ASN A 256 -6.94 3.04 25.10
C ASN A 256 -6.24 4.16 24.30
N LEU A 257 -7.00 4.99 23.58
CA LEU A 257 -6.44 6.07 22.76
C LEU A 257 -6.40 7.39 23.54
N SER A 258 -5.34 8.18 23.34
CA SER A 258 -5.34 9.56 23.83
C SER A 258 -6.27 10.42 22.97
N SER A 259 -6.78 11.52 23.53
CA SER A 259 -7.69 12.43 22.81
C SER A 259 -7.03 13.05 21.58
N GLU A 260 -5.73 13.33 21.64
CA GLU A 260 -4.97 13.80 20.47
C GLU A 260 -4.89 12.73 19.37
N HIS A 261 -4.55 11.49 19.74
CA HIS A 261 -4.43 10.40 18.76
C HIS A 261 -5.78 10.07 18.12
N TRP A 262 -6.87 10.07 18.90
CA TRP A 262 -8.22 9.89 18.36
C TRP A 262 -8.64 11.02 17.43
N ALA A 263 -8.34 12.28 17.79
CA ALA A 263 -8.59 13.43 16.92
C ALA A 263 -7.81 13.32 15.60
N ASP A 264 -6.57 12.86 15.63
CA ASP A 264 -5.78 12.65 14.41
C ASP A 264 -6.37 11.60 13.47
N ILE A 265 -6.83 10.47 14.02
CA ILE A 265 -7.48 9.41 13.24
C ILE A 265 -8.75 9.96 12.59
N LYS A 266 -9.56 10.72 13.35
CA LYS A 266 -10.76 11.39 12.84
C LYS A 266 -10.44 12.37 11.71
N ILE A 267 -9.51 13.30 11.93
CA ILE A 267 -9.13 14.31 10.93
C ILE A 267 -8.64 13.63 9.65
N GLY A 268 -7.81 12.59 9.78
CA GLY A 268 -7.34 11.82 8.64
C GLY A 268 -8.47 11.15 7.85
N ALA A 269 -9.45 10.57 8.54
CA ALA A 269 -10.61 9.96 7.89
C ALA A 269 -11.47 10.99 7.14
N HIS A 270 -11.71 12.16 7.75
CA HIS A 270 -12.44 13.25 7.10
C HIS A 270 -11.70 13.75 5.86
N PHE A 271 -10.37 13.90 5.92
CA PHE A 271 -9.58 14.28 4.74
C PHE A 271 -9.66 13.24 3.62
N ASN A 272 -9.56 11.95 3.97
CA ASN A 272 -9.71 10.87 2.99
C ASN A 272 -11.08 10.90 2.32
N HIS A 273 -12.13 11.27 3.06
CA HIS A 273 -13.48 11.44 2.52
C HIS A 273 -13.55 12.63 1.54
N VAL A 274 -12.97 13.79 1.89
CA VAL A 274 -12.87 14.94 0.97
C VAL A 274 -12.15 14.53 -0.33
N LYS A 275 -11.01 13.82 -0.22
CA LYS A 275 -10.30 13.29 -1.39
C LYS A 275 -11.17 12.34 -2.22
N PHE A 276 -11.89 11.44 -1.56
CA PHE A 276 -12.78 10.50 -2.25
C PHE A 276 -13.85 11.23 -3.06
N LEU A 277 -14.54 12.22 -2.47
CA LEU A 277 -15.54 13.01 -3.21
C LEU A 277 -14.93 13.84 -4.33
N ALA A 278 -13.72 14.37 -4.16
CA ALA A 278 -13.02 15.06 -5.25
C ALA A 278 -12.75 14.14 -6.44
N LEU A 279 -12.40 12.87 -6.18
CA LEU A 279 -12.26 11.87 -7.23
C LEU A 279 -13.62 11.52 -7.87
N GLN A 280 -14.70 11.48 -7.10
CA GLN A 280 -16.05 11.29 -7.64
C GLN A 280 -16.47 12.43 -8.57
N VAL A 281 -16.19 13.69 -8.21
CA VAL A 281 -16.43 14.84 -9.11
C VAL A 281 -15.67 14.66 -10.44
N LEU A 282 -14.39 14.28 -10.39
CA LEU A 282 -13.61 14.01 -11.60
C LEU A 282 -14.16 12.84 -12.44
N ASN A 283 -14.68 11.80 -11.80
CA ASN A 283 -15.33 10.69 -12.51
C ASN A 283 -16.62 11.14 -13.20
N GLN A 284 -17.43 11.99 -12.55
CA GLN A 284 -18.65 12.54 -13.15
C GLN A 284 -18.33 13.43 -14.36
N ILE A 285 -17.26 14.22 -14.28
CA ILE A 285 -16.77 15.02 -15.42
C ILE A 285 -16.32 14.10 -16.56
N GLU A 286 -15.52 13.06 -16.25
CA GLU A 286 -15.07 12.08 -17.23
C GLU A 286 -16.22 11.35 -17.93
N GLY A 287 -17.20 10.86 -17.15
CA GLY A 287 -18.41 10.23 -17.68
C GLY A 287 -19.19 11.18 -18.60
N THR A 288 -19.36 12.45 -18.19
CA THR A 288 -20.01 13.47 -19.02
C THR A 288 -19.29 13.70 -20.36
N ILE A 289 -17.96 13.64 -20.38
CA ILE A 289 -17.15 13.79 -21.60
C ILE A 289 -17.29 12.56 -22.50
N ALA A 290 -17.26 11.36 -21.91
CA ALA A 290 -17.42 10.09 -22.61
C ALA A 290 -18.79 10.02 -23.31
N ASP A 291 -19.87 10.43 -22.62
CA ASP A 291 -21.23 10.34 -23.14
C ASP A 291 -21.54 11.32 -24.29
N LYS A 292 -20.97 12.54 -24.26
CA LYS A 292 -21.38 13.61 -25.18
C LYS A 292 -20.61 13.65 -26.49
N THR A 293 -19.28 13.54 -26.45
CA THR A 293 -18.47 13.84 -27.66
C THR A 293 -17.09 13.17 -27.71
N SER A 294 -16.53 12.68 -26.60
CA SER A 294 -15.11 12.25 -26.51
C SER A 294 -14.07 13.31 -26.98
N THR A 295 -14.48 14.51 -27.38
CA THR A 295 -13.60 15.59 -27.86
C THR A 295 -13.37 16.69 -26.82
N GLY A 296 -14.11 16.65 -25.71
CA GLY A 296 -14.05 17.59 -24.59
C GLY A 296 -15.31 18.44 -24.41
N ILE A 297 -15.35 19.18 -23.31
CA ILE A 297 -16.51 19.97 -22.87
C ILE A 297 -16.04 21.27 -22.19
N THR A 298 -16.82 22.34 -22.31
CA THR A 298 -16.45 23.62 -21.67
C THR A 298 -16.71 23.59 -20.16
N VAL A 299 -15.88 24.31 -19.40
CA VAL A 299 -16.07 24.47 -17.95
C VAL A 299 -17.44 25.10 -17.64
N GLU A 300 -17.87 26.03 -18.48
CA GLU A 300 -19.21 26.65 -18.41
C GLU A 300 -20.35 25.62 -18.53
N SER A 301 -20.22 24.64 -19.42
CA SER A 301 -21.24 23.60 -19.57
C SER A 301 -21.23 22.62 -18.40
N LEU A 302 -20.07 22.31 -17.83
CA LEU A 302 -19.97 21.44 -16.64
C LEU A 302 -20.54 22.14 -15.40
N ALA A 303 -20.31 23.44 -15.25
CA ALA A 303 -20.85 24.25 -14.15
C ALA A 303 -22.38 24.43 -14.18
N LYS A 304 -23.05 23.95 -15.22
CA LYS A 304 -24.52 23.91 -15.38
C LYS A 304 -25.10 22.50 -15.32
N ASN A 305 -24.26 21.48 -15.12
CA ASN A 305 -24.71 20.10 -15.02
C ASN A 305 -25.10 19.80 -13.57
N ASP A 306 -26.38 19.49 -13.32
CA ASP A 306 -26.93 19.26 -11.98
C ASP A 306 -26.19 18.17 -11.20
N SER A 307 -25.82 17.05 -11.85
CA SER A 307 -25.09 15.96 -11.19
C SER A 307 -23.70 16.40 -10.72
N ILE A 308 -23.01 17.22 -11.51
CA ILE A 308 -21.70 17.77 -11.14
C ILE A 308 -21.85 18.82 -10.05
N ILE A 309 -22.86 19.68 -10.15
CA ILE A 309 -23.17 20.69 -9.13
C ILE A 309 -23.42 20.01 -7.78
N ASP A 310 -24.24 18.97 -7.74
CA ASP A 310 -24.57 18.26 -6.51
C ASP A 310 -23.36 17.52 -5.92
N ALA A 311 -22.53 16.88 -6.76
CA ALA A 311 -21.28 16.29 -6.31
C ALA A 311 -20.31 17.34 -5.72
N ILE A 312 -20.24 18.54 -6.32
CA ILE A 312 -19.43 19.66 -5.81
C ILE A 312 -20.00 20.23 -4.51
N LYS A 313 -21.32 20.27 -4.33
CA LYS A 313 -21.93 20.67 -3.05
C LYS A 313 -21.51 19.73 -1.92
N LEU A 314 -21.66 18.42 -2.12
CA LEU A 314 -21.24 17.41 -1.15
C LEU A 314 -19.74 17.54 -0.80
N LEU A 315 -18.90 17.73 -1.81
CA LEU A 315 -17.46 17.97 -1.63
C LEU A 315 -17.20 19.25 -0.82
N SER A 316 -17.88 20.35 -1.14
CA SER A 316 -17.70 21.64 -0.47
C SER A 316 -18.14 21.61 0.98
N ASP A 317 -19.26 20.96 1.29
CA ASP A 317 -19.77 20.83 2.66
C ASP A 317 -18.76 20.08 3.54
N LEU A 318 -18.24 18.95 3.04
CA LEU A 318 -17.20 18.19 3.76
C LEU A 318 -15.86 18.93 3.85
N ALA A 319 -15.46 19.63 2.80
CA ALA A 319 -14.26 20.46 2.83
C ALA A 319 -14.38 21.60 3.85
N THR A 320 -15.55 22.23 3.94
CA THR A 320 -15.85 23.28 4.92
C THR A 320 -15.85 22.73 6.34
N ASN A 321 -16.47 21.58 6.56
CA ASN A 321 -16.41 20.88 7.85
C ASN A 321 -14.97 20.51 8.22
N PHE A 322 -14.17 20.06 7.25
CA PHE A 322 -12.76 19.78 7.46
C PHE A 322 -11.97 21.01 7.96
N LEU A 323 -12.25 22.19 7.40
CA LEU A 323 -11.60 23.45 7.79
C LEU A 323 -11.92 23.88 9.23
N ASN A 324 -12.99 23.37 9.83
CA ASN A 324 -13.36 23.66 11.22
C ASN A 324 -12.61 22.79 12.24
N TYR A 325 -11.91 21.73 11.81
CA TYR A 325 -11.04 20.97 12.71
C TYR A 325 -9.76 21.75 13.01
N ASN A 326 -9.17 21.49 14.18
CA ASN A 326 -7.86 22.02 14.57
C ASN A 326 -6.71 21.32 13.83
N ASN A 327 -6.70 21.40 12.50
CA ASN A 327 -5.69 20.82 11.62
C ASN A 327 -4.70 21.90 11.15
N THR A 328 -3.41 21.56 11.13
CA THR A 328 -2.34 22.49 10.76
C THR A 328 -1.64 22.14 9.44
N HIS A 329 -2.01 21.05 8.76
CA HIS A 329 -1.33 20.64 7.54
C HIS A 329 -1.64 21.61 6.38
N PRO A 330 -0.65 22.37 5.86
CA PRO A 330 -0.89 23.49 4.95
C PRO A 330 -1.52 23.06 3.62
N ASP A 331 -1.03 21.98 3.02
CA ASP A 331 -1.57 21.51 1.73
C ASP A 331 -3.00 20.94 1.86
N ALA A 332 -3.34 20.32 3.00
CA ALA A 332 -4.69 19.85 3.27
C ALA A 332 -5.66 21.03 3.38
N LEU A 333 -5.27 22.06 4.14
CA LEU A 333 -6.05 23.28 4.29
C LEU A 333 -6.21 24.02 2.96
N LYS A 334 -5.15 24.12 2.17
CA LYS A 334 -5.20 24.73 0.83
C LYS A 334 -6.17 23.97 -0.08
N PHE A 335 -6.05 22.65 -0.15
CA PHE A 335 -6.93 21.82 -0.97
C PHE A 335 -8.40 21.94 -0.56
N CYS A 336 -8.70 21.89 0.75
CA CYS A 336 -10.07 22.04 1.23
C CYS A 336 -10.64 23.44 0.96
N ARG A 337 -9.82 24.51 1.08
CA ARG A 337 -10.24 25.87 0.69
C ARG A 337 -10.56 25.99 -0.80
N GLU A 338 -9.77 25.34 -1.66
CA GLU A 338 -10.03 25.28 -3.10
C GLU A 338 -11.35 24.54 -3.40
N CYS A 339 -11.65 23.48 -2.66
CA CYS A 339 -12.87 22.68 -2.80
C CYS A 339 -14.12 23.39 -2.25
N SER A 340 -13.96 24.30 -1.28
CA SER A 340 -15.08 25.00 -0.63
C SER A 340 -15.61 26.22 -1.39
N LEU A 341 -15.16 26.45 -2.63
CA LEU A 341 -15.47 27.68 -3.39
C LEU A 341 -16.87 27.67 -4.05
N ASN A 342 -17.77 26.75 -3.75
CA ASN A 342 -19.02 26.51 -4.51
C ASN A 342 -20.17 27.53 -4.33
N LYS A 343 -19.93 28.74 -3.80
CA LYS A 343 -20.99 29.70 -3.43
C LYS A 343 -21.77 30.28 -4.62
N ASN A 344 -21.18 30.29 -5.80
CA ASN A 344 -21.79 30.77 -7.04
C ASN A 344 -21.23 29.98 -8.23
N VAL A 345 -21.73 30.26 -9.44
CA VAL A 345 -21.32 29.53 -10.65
C VAL A 345 -19.83 29.69 -10.91
N ASP A 346 -19.24 30.88 -10.72
CA ASP A 346 -17.80 31.09 -10.92
C ASP A 346 -16.94 30.34 -9.89
N GLY A 347 -17.48 30.17 -8.69
CA GLY A 347 -16.95 29.31 -7.65
C GLY A 347 -16.93 27.84 -8.06
N ILE A 348 -18.04 27.33 -8.61
CA ILE A 348 -18.13 25.97 -9.16
C ILE A 348 -17.12 25.76 -10.31
N LYS A 349 -17.01 26.73 -11.22
CA LYS A 349 -15.98 26.72 -12.29
C LYS A 349 -14.57 26.65 -11.71
N SER A 350 -14.31 27.39 -10.63
CA SER A 350 -13.01 27.39 -9.95
C SER A 350 -12.70 26.02 -9.33
N VAL A 351 -13.67 25.39 -8.65
CA VAL A 351 -13.51 24.02 -8.12
C VAL A 351 -13.18 23.03 -9.24
N ILE A 352 -13.95 23.04 -10.34
CA ILE A 352 -13.72 22.18 -11.50
C ILE A 352 -12.29 22.37 -12.05
N THR A 353 -11.90 23.63 -12.24
CA THR A 353 -10.58 23.99 -12.80
C THR A 353 -9.46 23.53 -11.88
N ASN A 354 -9.59 23.72 -10.56
CA ASN A 354 -8.58 23.30 -9.58
C ASN A 354 -8.43 21.77 -9.55
N LEU A 355 -9.54 21.03 -9.55
CA LEU A 355 -9.51 19.57 -9.53
C LEU A 355 -8.87 19.00 -10.80
N VAL A 356 -9.25 19.51 -11.98
CA VAL A 356 -8.69 19.02 -13.26
C VAL A 356 -7.21 19.40 -13.39
N SER A 357 -6.82 20.59 -12.94
CA SER A 357 -5.41 21.01 -12.93
C SER A 357 -4.53 20.05 -12.11
N ARG A 358 -5.09 19.41 -11.08
CA ARG A 358 -4.40 18.43 -10.22
C ARG A 358 -4.46 16.98 -10.73
N ASP A 359 -5.37 16.64 -11.65
CA ASP A 359 -5.46 15.30 -12.25
C ASP A 359 -4.29 15.06 -13.21
N MET A 360 -4.01 16.04 -14.08
CA MET A 360 -2.92 16.12 -15.07
C MET A 360 -2.80 14.98 -16.10
N SER A 361 -3.39 13.80 -15.84
CA SER A 361 -3.16 12.57 -16.60
C SER A 361 -4.41 12.08 -17.31
N THR A 362 -5.57 12.16 -16.63
CA THR A 362 -6.83 11.64 -17.19
C THR A 362 -7.65 12.74 -17.84
N LEU A 363 -7.67 13.93 -17.25
CA LEU A 363 -8.36 15.11 -17.75
C LEU A 363 -7.36 16.27 -17.83
N ILE A 364 -7.42 17.04 -18.92
CA ILE A 364 -6.54 18.18 -19.17
C ILE A 364 -7.35 19.43 -19.49
N ILE A 365 -6.88 20.58 -19.01
CA ILE A 365 -7.46 21.89 -19.37
C ILE A 365 -6.76 22.43 -20.61
N GLN A 366 -7.55 22.78 -21.63
CA GLN A 366 -7.09 23.48 -22.82
C GLN A 366 -7.99 24.70 -23.07
N GLY A 367 -7.47 25.89 -22.77
CA GLY A 367 -8.26 27.13 -22.78
C GLY A 367 -9.41 27.05 -21.78
N ASN A 368 -10.65 27.24 -22.25
CA ASN A 368 -11.87 27.13 -21.43
C ASN A 368 -12.56 25.75 -21.54
N SER A 369 -11.86 24.74 -22.05
CA SER A 369 -12.39 23.39 -22.25
C SER A 369 -11.56 22.35 -21.52
N ILE A 370 -12.24 21.31 -21.03
CA ILE A 370 -11.64 20.11 -20.45
C ILE A 370 -11.71 19.02 -21.51
N ARG A 371 -10.57 18.37 -21.75
CA ARG A 371 -10.42 17.33 -22.77
C ARG A 371 -9.88 16.03 -22.16
N PRO A 372 -10.11 14.89 -22.82
CA PRO A 372 -9.42 13.64 -22.52
C PRO A 372 -7.91 13.81 -22.51
N GLY A 373 -7.26 13.37 -21.43
CA GLY A 373 -5.81 13.21 -21.35
C GLY A 373 -5.37 11.81 -21.81
N GLU A 374 -4.07 11.53 -21.71
CA GLU A 374 -3.48 10.28 -22.20
C GLU A 374 -3.96 9.02 -21.44
N ALA A 375 -4.41 9.18 -20.19
CA ALA A 375 -4.93 8.09 -19.36
C ALA A 375 -6.46 8.01 -19.34
N PHE A 376 -7.16 8.79 -20.17
CA PHE A 376 -8.61 8.82 -20.26
C PHE A 376 -9.17 7.47 -20.73
N GLU A 377 -10.19 6.95 -20.05
CA GLU A 377 -10.90 5.75 -20.49
C GLU A 377 -12.31 6.16 -20.97
N ASN A 378 -12.71 5.68 -22.15
CA ASN A 378 -13.99 6.00 -22.78
C ASN A 378 -15.19 5.28 -22.12
N ARG A 379 -15.14 5.08 -20.80
CA ARG A 379 -16.16 4.38 -20.01
C ARG A 379 -16.22 4.94 -18.59
N SER A 380 -17.42 4.99 -18.03
CA SER A 380 -17.64 5.25 -16.61
C SER A 380 -17.02 4.12 -15.80
N ILE A 381 -15.99 4.42 -15.01
CA ILE A 381 -15.33 3.42 -14.16
C ILE A 381 -15.80 3.62 -12.73
N ASP A 382 -16.31 2.54 -12.15
CA ASP A 382 -16.48 2.42 -10.72
C ASP A 382 -15.10 2.35 -10.06
N ILE A 383 -14.71 3.38 -9.30
CA ILE A 383 -13.49 3.30 -8.49
C ILE A 383 -13.81 2.36 -7.33
N SER A 384 -13.72 1.05 -7.57
CA SER A 384 -13.37 0.17 -6.49
C SER A 384 -11.96 0.59 -6.07
N ILE A 385 -11.87 1.19 -4.88
CA ILE A 385 -10.61 1.43 -4.20
C ILE A 385 -9.95 0.04 -4.13
N LYS A 386 -8.97 -0.21 -5.00
CA LYS A 386 -8.24 -1.48 -5.02
C LYS A 386 -7.70 -1.74 -3.61
N ASP A 387 -8.18 -2.82 -2.99
CA ASP A 387 -7.64 -3.49 -1.78
C ASP A 387 -7.40 -2.67 -0.50
N ASP A 388 -7.64 -1.35 -0.48
CA ASP A 388 -7.39 -0.48 0.68
C ASP A 388 -8.69 0.00 1.38
N SER A 389 -9.85 -0.55 1.00
CA SER A 389 -11.09 -0.30 1.74
C SER A 389 -10.94 -0.84 3.17
N PRO A 390 -11.34 -0.07 4.19
CA PRO A 390 -11.24 -0.54 5.56
C PRO A 390 -12.12 -1.77 5.77
N LEU A 391 -11.72 -2.64 6.71
CA LEU A 391 -12.56 -3.78 7.13
C LEU A 391 -13.93 -3.27 7.58
N GLY A 392 -14.99 -4.02 7.30
CA GLY A 392 -16.38 -3.56 7.45
C GLY A 392 -16.77 -3.06 8.85
N GLN A 393 -16.04 -3.45 9.89
CA GLN A 393 -16.23 -2.94 11.26
C GLN A 393 -15.73 -1.50 11.49
N PHE A 394 -14.88 -0.97 10.62
CA PHE A 394 -14.30 0.37 10.78
C PHE A 394 -15.08 1.42 9.98
N PRO A 395 -15.08 2.70 10.41
CA PRO A 395 -15.75 3.74 9.67
C PRO A 395 -15.17 3.89 8.25
N PRO A 396 -15.99 4.28 7.26
CA PRO A 396 -15.50 4.53 5.92
C PRO A 396 -14.40 5.60 5.92
N HIS A 397 -13.47 5.48 4.98
CA HIS A 397 -12.34 6.40 4.78
C HIS A 397 -11.32 6.50 5.92
N ILE A 398 -11.43 5.69 6.99
CA ILE A 398 -10.36 5.57 7.98
C ILE A 398 -9.05 5.18 7.31
N SER A 399 -7.92 5.54 7.92
CA SER A 399 -6.62 5.10 7.42
C SER A 399 -6.58 3.57 7.31
N TYR A 400 -6.21 3.07 6.13
CA TYR A 400 -5.99 1.65 5.88
C TYR A 400 -4.99 1.02 6.88
N ARG A 401 -4.12 1.83 7.50
CA ARG A 401 -3.19 1.36 8.53
C ARG A 401 -3.87 0.87 9.80
N ILE A 402 -5.06 1.37 10.13
CA ILE A 402 -5.86 0.87 11.26
C ILE A 402 -6.34 -0.54 10.95
N SER A 403 -6.89 -0.77 9.75
CA SER A 403 -7.27 -2.11 9.29
C SER A 403 -6.08 -3.07 9.21
N ASN A 404 -4.92 -2.59 8.73
CA ASN A 404 -3.69 -3.39 8.74
C ASN A 404 -3.23 -3.73 10.16
N LEU A 405 -3.34 -2.79 11.12
CA LEU A 405 -2.98 -3.05 12.51
C LEU A 405 -3.91 -4.09 13.14
N TYR A 406 -5.20 -4.08 12.80
CA TYR A 406 -6.15 -5.10 13.22
C TYR A 406 -5.76 -6.49 12.72
N LEU A 407 -5.48 -6.64 11.42
CA LEU A 407 -5.00 -7.91 10.85
C LEU A 407 -3.66 -8.34 11.44
N LEU A 408 -2.76 -7.39 11.70
CA LEU A 408 -1.49 -7.67 12.35
C LEU A 408 -1.70 -8.15 13.79
N ASN A 409 -2.65 -7.57 14.52
CA ASN A 409 -3.03 -8.03 15.86
C ASN A 409 -3.53 -9.48 15.82
N MET A 410 -4.40 -9.82 14.85
CA MET A 410 -4.85 -11.20 14.65
C MET A 410 -3.69 -12.15 14.32
N ASP A 411 -2.69 -11.71 13.56
CA ASP A 411 -1.49 -12.51 13.28
C ASP A 411 -0.66 -12.74 14.54
N LEU A 412 -0.47 -11.70 15.35
CA LEU A 412 0.24 -11.77 16.64
C LEU A 412 -0.44 -12.73 17.63
N GLN A 413 -1.75 -12.87 17.53
CA GLN A 413 -2.56 -13.79 18.33
C GLN A 413 -2.74 -15.17 17.68
N ASN A 414 -2.14 -15.40 16.51
CA ASN A 414 -2.26 -16.63 15.72
C ASN A 414 -3.71 -16.95 15.29
N GLN A 415 -4.51 -15.92 15.03
CA GLN A 415 -5.92 -16.01 14.61
C GLN A 415 -6.15 -15.56 13.17
N LEU A 416 -5.15 -14.92 12.52
CA LEU A 416 -5.31 -14.33 11.18
C LEU A 416 -5.81 -15.34 10.14
N SER A 417 -5.28 -16.56 10.12
CA SER A 417 -5.70 -17.57 9.13
C SER A 417 -7.18 -17.94 9.26
N ASN A 418 -7.74 -17.96 10.48
CA ASN A 418 -9.15 -18.25 10.69
C ASN A 418 -10.02 -17.08 10.21
N HIS A 419 -9.64 -15.86 10.58
CA HIS A 419 -10.34 -14.65 10.16
C HIS A 419 -10.40 -14.51 8.63
N LEU A 420 -9.27 -14.72 7.93
CA LEU A 420 -9.23 -14.66 6.48
C LEU A 420 -10.07 -15.76 5.81
N ALA A 421 -10.26 -16.91 6.47
CA ALA A 421 -11.11 -17.98 5.96
C ALA A 421 -12.60 -17.64 6.11
N GLU A 422 -12.99 -17.01 7.23
CA GLU A 422 -14.35 -16.54 7.47
C GLU A 422 -14.77 -15.45 6.47
N GLU A 423 -13.88 -14.48 6.19
CA GLU A 423 -14.12 -13.43 5.20
C GLU A 423 -14.31 -13.95 3.76
N LEU A 424 -13.81 -15.14 3.43
CA LEU A 424 -14.01 -15.76 2.12
C LEU A 424 -15.38 -16.45 1.99
N LEU A 425 -16.04 -16.71 3.13
CA LEU A 425 -17.35 -17.38 3.20
C LEU A 425 -18.51 -16.39 3.36
N SER A 426 -18.24 -15.18 3.86
CA SER A 426 -19.15 -14.02 3.91
C SER A 426 -19.19 -13.28 2.58
#